data_AF-A0A534R7F6-F1
#
_entry.id   AF-A0A534R7F6-F1
#
_cell.length_a   1.000
_cell.length_b   1.000
_cell.length_c   1.000
_cell.angle_alpha   90.00
_cell.angle_beta   90.00
_cell.angle_gamma   90.00
#
_symmetry.space_group_name_H-M   'P 1'
#
loop_
_entity.id
_entity.type
_entity.pdbx_description
1 polymer ?
#
loop_
_entity_poly.entity_id
_entity_poly.type
_entity_poly.pdbx_seq_one_letter_code
_entity_poly.pdbx_strand_id
1 'polypeptide(L)' 'MRDFVSFEDVEVTRKGDRALLCRVDDKEVWIPSVNIAMTDEATIRRPGDCGRLVIPRWLALNLGLVSVAA' A
#
# COMPACT_ATOMS: atom_id res chain seq x y z
N MET A 1 11.40 10.47 -12.51
CA MET A 1 10.68 9.19 -12.35
C MET A 1 10.02 9.18 -10.98
N ARG A 2 8.73 8.89 -10.87
CA ARG A 2 8.16 8.54 -9.56
C ARG A 2 8.61 7.12 -9.27
N ASP A 3 9.45 6.96 -8.26
CA ASP A 3 9.90 5.65 -7.81
C ASP A 3 8.76 5.00 -7.01
N PHE A 4 8.27 3.86 -7.48
CA PHE A 4 7.16 3.10 -6.90
C PHE A 4 7.66 1.72 -6.49
N VAL A 5 7.03 1.18 -5.45
CA VAL A 5 7.24 -0.19 -4.99
C VAL A 5 5.91 -0.92 -4.97
N SER A 6 5.95 -2.23 -5.21
CA SER A 6 4.77 -3.10 -5.16
C SER A 6 4.88 -4.13 -4.03
N PHE A 7 3.74 -4.42 -3.42
CA PHE A 7 3.57 -5.47 -2.43
C PHE A 7 2.44 -6.39 -2.91
N GLU A 8 2.67 -7.70 -2.87
CA GLU A 8 1.68 -8.72 -3.19
C GLU A 8 0.90 -9.14 -1.93
N ASP A 9 -0.20 -9.87 -2.11
CA ASP A 9 -1.01 -10.45 -1.03
C ASP A 9 -1.43 -9.45 0.06
N VAL A 10 -1.61 -8.19 -0.32
CA VAL A 10 -2.04 -7.12 0.58
C VAL A 10 -3.55 -7.19 0.77
N GLU A 11 -3.98 -7.33 2.01
CA GLU A 11 -5.40 -7.34 2.36
C GLU A 11 -5.86 -5.97 2.86
N VAL A 12 -7.00 -5.48 2.38
CA VAL A 12 -7.63 -4.28 2.92
C VAL A 12 -8.64 -4.69 3.99
N THR A 13 -8.34 -4.39 5.25
CA THR A 13 -9.17 -4.81 6.38
C THR A 13 -10.22 -3.75 6.73
N ARG A 14 -9.91 -2.46 6.57
CA ARG A 14 -10.82 -1.34 6.89
C ARG A 14 -10.64 -0.15 5.95
N LYS A 15 -11.68 0.69 5.91
CA LYS A 15 -11.66 1.98 5.22
C LYS A 15 -11.89 3.09 6.25
N GLY A 16 -11.00 4.06 6.28
CA GLY A 16 -11.19 5.36 6.91
C GLY A 16 -11.58 6.42 5.88
N ASP A 17 -11.68 7.68 6.29
CA ASP A 17 -12.18 8.76 5.41
C ASP A 17 -11.33 8.95 4.14
N ARG A 18 -10.00 8.87 4.26
CA ARG A 18 -9.05 9.09 3.15
C ARG A 18 -7.92 8.06 3.07
N ALA A 19 -8.07 6.96 3.79
CA ALA A 19 -7.06 5.92 3.87
C ALA A 19 -7.69 4.52 3.95
N LEU A 20 -6.94 3.53 3.50
CA LEU A 20 -7.24 2.11 3.66
C LEU A 20 -6.32 1.55 4.75
N LEU A 21 -6.87 0.77 5.67
CA LEU A 21 -6.06 -0.05 6.56
C LEU A 21 -5.71 -1.31 5.79
N CYS A 22 -4.44 -1.47 5.51
CA CYS A 22 -3.92 -2.60 4.77
C CYS A 22 -3.07 -3.48 5.68
N ARG A 23 -3.22 -4.79 5.56
CA ARG A 23 -2.28 -5.77 6.09
C ARG A 23 -1.28 -6.11 5.00
N VAL A 24 -0.03 -5.73 5.22
CA VAL A 24 1.11 -5.99 4.34
C VAL A 24 2.05 -6.89 5.13
N ASP A 25 2.22 -8.14 4.71
CA ASP A 25 2.87 -9.19 5.49
C ASP A 25 2.26 -9.30 6.92
N ASP A 26 3.07 -9.02 7.94
CA ASP A 26 2.71 -9.04 9.36
C ASP A 26 2.34 -7.66 9.93
N LYS A 27 2.25 -6.63 9.09
CA LYS A 27 2.02 -5.23 9.51
C LYS A 27 0.67 -4.70 9.07
N GLU A 28 -0.05 -4.09 10.01
CA GLU A 28 -1.23 -3.27 9.70
C GLU A 28 -0.83 -1.79 9.56
N VAL A 29 -1.08 -1.22 8.38
CA VAL A 29 -0.67 0.16 8.04
C VAL A 29 -1.78 0.93 7.36
N TRP A 30 -1.94 2.21 7.72
CA TRP A 30 -2.86 3.11 7.03
C TRP A 30 -2.20 3.67 5.77
N ILE A 31 -2.74 3.30 4.61
CA ILE A 31 -2.30 3.79 3.30
C ILE A 31 -3.24 4.91 2.83
N PRO A 32 -2.77 6.15 2.68
CA PRO A 32 -3.57 7.21 2.07
C PRO A 32 -3.99 6.82 0.66
N SER A 33 -5.30 6.83 0.38
CA SER A 33 -5.83 6.34 -0.90
C SER A 33 -5.31 7.13 -2.10
N VAL A 34 -4.99 8.42 -1.89
CA VAL A 34 -4.41 9.32 -2.91
C VAL A 34 -2.99 8.92 -3.34
N ASN A 35 -2.31 8.10 -2.55
CA ASN A 35 -0.96 7.62 -2.86
C ASN A 35 -0.95 6.21 -3.44
N ILE A 36 -2.09 5.51 -3.48
CA ILE A 36 -2.19 4.23 -4.18
C ILE A 36 -2.23 4.51 -5.67
N ALA A 37 -1.29 3.94 -6.42
CA ALA A 37 -1.19 4.15 -7.86
C ALA A 37 -2.52 3.79 -8.55
N MET A 38 -2.94 4.60 -9.52
CA MET A 38 -4.11 4.32 -10.37
C MET A 38 -3.61 3.66 -11.65
N THR A 39 -3.16 2.41 -11.53
CA THR A 39 -2.64 1.58 -12.64
C THR A 39 -3.31 0.22 -12.61
N ASP A 40 -3.26 -0.51 -13.72
CA ASP A 40 -3.76 -1.88 -13.82
C ASP A 40 -2.99 -2.86 -12.91
N GLU A 41 -1.78 -2.46 -12.49
CA GLU A 41 -0.98 -3.22 -11.52
C GLU A 41 -1.51 -3.12 -10.09
N ALA A 42 -2.22 -2.05 -9.72
CA ALA A 42 -2.72 -1.86 -8.36
C ALA A 42 -4.17 -2.34 -8.25
N THR A 43 -4.36 -3.51 -7.62
CA THR A 43 -5.66 -4.22 -7.62
C THR A 43 -6.50 -4.00 -6.37
N ILE A 44 -5.95 -3.39 -5.30
CA ILE A 44 -6.70 -3.10 -4.06
C ILE A 44 -7.28 -1.69 -4.02
N ARG A 45 -8.52 -1.54 -3.55
CA ARG A 45 -9.25 -0.26 -3.49
C ARG A 45 -10.21 -0.12 -2.30
N ARG A 46 -10.65 -1.21 -1.67
CA ARG A 46 -11.72 -1.21 -0.65
C ARG A 46 -11.60 -2.39 0.32
N PRO A 47 -12.28 -2.35 1.48
CA PRO A 47 -12.29 -3.46 2.43
C PRO A 47 -12.74 -4.77 1.79
N GLY A 48 -12.03 -5.85 2.10
CA GLY A 48 -12.24 -7.18 1.54
C GLY A 48 -11.41 -7.49 0.30
N ASP A 49 -10.78 -6.48 -0.33
CA ASP A 49 -9.83 -6.75 -1.41
C ASP A 49 -8.57 -7.44 -0.86
N CYS A 50 -8.04 -8.41 -1.61
CA CYS A 50 -6.72 -8.99 -1.41
C CYS A 50 -5.99 -8.99 -2.75
N GLY A 51 -4.80 -8.40 -2.81
CA GLY A 51 -4.05 -8.28 -4.06
C GLY A 51 -2.85 -7.34 -3.98
N ARG A 52 -2.56 -6.67 -5.09
CA ARG A 52 -1.34 -5.90 -5.28
C ARG A 52 -1.52 -4.44 -4.87
N LEU A 53 -0.69 -3.99 -3.95
CA LEU A 53 -0.55 -2.59 -3.57
C LEU A 53 0.64 -1.96 -4.30
N VAL A 54 0.44 -0.82 -4.95
CA VAL A 54 1.53 -0.04 -5.56
C VAL A 54 1.52 1.37 -4.99
N ILE A 55 2.61 1.77 -4.33
CA ILE A 55 2.77 3.08 -3.66
C ILE A 55 4.15 3.70 -3.92
N PRO A 56 4.28 5.03 -3.80
CA PRO A 56 5.59 5.68 -3.89
C PRO A 56 6.59 5.12 -2.88
N ARG A 57 7.84 4.94 -3.29
CA ARG A 57 8.91 4.41 -2.43
C ARG A 57 9.08 5.21 -1.14
N TRP A 58 8.98 6.55 -1.21
CA TRP A 58 9.08 7.41 -0.03
C TRP A 58 8.01 7.09 1.03
N LEU A 59 6.81 6.72 0.59
CA LEU A 59 5.71 6.38 1.50
C LEU A 59 5.97 5.02 2.12
N ALA A 60 6.42 4.04 1.33
CA ALA A 60 6.79 2.72 1.83
C ALA A 60 7.91 2.80 2.90
N LEU A 61 8.89 3.69 2.70
CA LEU A 61 9.94 3.96 3.69
C LEU A 61 9.36 4.58 4.98
N ASN A 62 8.52 5.60 4.86
CA ASN A 62 7.90 6.26 6.01
C ASN A 62 6.98 5.31 6.81
N LEU A 63 6.38 4.33 6.15
CA LEU A 63 5.53 3.30 6.77
C LEU A 63 6.34 2.09 7.28
N GLY A 64 7.66 2.07 7.08
CA GLY A 64 8.52 0.96 7.47
C GLY A 64 8.21 -0.35 6.73
N LEU A 65 7.64 -0.27 5.52
CA LEU A 65 7.34 -1.41 4.67
C LEU A 65 8.57 -1.86 3.85
N VAL A 66 9.54 -0.97 3.66
CA VAL A 66 10.83 -1.28 3.03
C VAL A 66 11.96 -0.68 3.86
N SER A 67 13.14 -1.29 3.81
CA SER A 67 14.36 -0.72 4.40
C SER A 67 15.17 0.03 3.34
N VAL A 68 15.96 1.02 3.79
CA VAL A 68 17.08 1.49 3.01
C VAL A 68 18.18 0.45 3.20
N ALA A 69 18.56 -0.26 2.14
CA ALA A 69 19.77 -1.09 2.18
C ALA A 69 20.96 -0.15 2.44
N ALA A 70 21.76 -0.48 3.46
CA ALA A 70 22.98 0.24 3.81
C ALA A 70 24.11 -0.03 2.81
#